data_AF-A0A536SH67-F1
#
_entry.id   AF-A0A536SH67-F1
#
_cell.length_a   1.000
_cell.length_b   1.000
_cell.length_c   1.000
_cell.angle_alpha   90.00
_cell.angle_beta   90.00
_cell.angle_gamma   90.00
#
_symmetry.space_group_name_H-M   'P 1'
#
loop_
_entity.id
_entity.type
_entity.pdbx_description
1 polymer ?
#
loop_
_entity_poly.entity_id
_entity_poly.type
_entity_poly.pdbx_seq_one_letter_code
_entity_poly.pdbx_strand_id
1 'polypeptide(L)'
;MAVQEMTRKPGVKKRPQVATMNAVHDLPVLVARDKGFFKDEGLDLEFVTTPGMAQVTTSHFVKFDSVFDRPLDSVYNEGGIDQYRMCEWGIMKRAVEANTQGLRGRKIVALGASMSKFAIVVARDSKYYEPEMLKNQPIAV
;
A
#
# COMPACT_ATOMS: atom_id res chain seq x y z
N MET A 1 -0.56 31.23 36.27
CA MET A 1 -1.45 30.11 35.90
C MET A 1 -0.58 29.03 35.31
N ALA A 2 -0.51 27.87 35.97
CA ALA A 2 0.37 26.76 35.57
C ALA A 2 -0.25 25.99 34.40
N VAL A 3 0.54 25.78 33.34
CA VAL A 3 0.16 24.94 32.20
C VAL A 3 0.21 23.49 32.69
N GLN A 4 -0.96 22.87 32.76
CA GLN A 4 -1.11 21.50 33.22
C GLN A 4 -0.59 20.56 32.12
N GLU A 5 0.55 19.93 32.37
CA GLU A 5 1.14 18.94 31.48
C GLU A 5 0.21 17.73 31.44
N MET A 6 -0.52 17.61 30.34
CA MET A 6 -1.50 16.55 30.13
C MET A 6 -0.76 15.25 29.83
N THR A 7 -0.38 14.53 30.89
CA THR A 7 0.26 13.22 30.82
C THR A 7 -0.68 12.23 30.13
N ARG A 8 -0.47 12.02 28.83
CA ARG A 8 -1.08 10.91 28.08
C ARG A 8 -0.66 9.61 28.77
N LYS A 9 -1.63 8.88 29.33
CA LYS A 9 -1.41 7.49 29.77
C LYS A 9 -0.76 6.72 28.59
N PRO A 10 0.35 5.99 28.79
CA PRO A 10 0.90 5.17 27.74
C PRO A 10 -0.15 4.12 27.40
N GLY A 11 -0.73 4.24 26.21
CA GLY A 11 -1.58 3.19 25.67
C GLY A 11 -0.81 1.88 25.66
N VAL A 12 -1.51 0.76 25.85
CA VAL A 12 -0.94 -0.58 25.69
C VAL A 12 -0.10 -0.56 24.40
N LYS A 13 1.21 -0.82 24.51
CA LYS A 13 2.13 -0.83 23.37
C LYS A 13 1.69 -1.93 22.41
N LYS A 14 0.80 -1.61 21.47
CA LYS A 14 0.59 -2.46 20.31
C LYS A 14 1.89 -2.42 19.50
N ARG A 15 2.39 -3.59 19.13
CA ARG A 15 3.47 -3.72 18.16
C ARG A 15 3.03 -3.03 16.88
N PRO A 16 3.79 -2.07 16.34
CA PRO A 16 3.41 -1.44 15.08
C PRO A 16 3.27 -2.49 13.98
N GLN A 17 2.15 -2.44 13.26
CA GLN A 17 1.82 -3.41 12.22
C GLN A 17 2.26 -2.90 10.85
N VAL A 18 3.27 -3.55 10.27
CA VAL A 18 3.83 -3.20 8.97
C VAL A 18 3.33 -4.19 7.92
N ALA A 19 2.61 -3.68 6.93
CA ALA A 19 2.18 -4.46 5.79
C ALA A 19 3.38 -4.89 4.94
N THR A 20 3.35 -6.14 4.51
CA THR A 20 4.27 -6.73 3.54
C THR A 20 3.51 -7.41 2.42
N MET A 21 3.93 -7.16 1.19
CA MET A 21 3.33 -7.63 -0.05
C MET A 21 4.40 -8.22 -0.99
N ASN A 22 4.66 -7.61 -2.16
CA ASN A 22 5.57 -8.11 -3.18
C ASN A 22 6.96 -7.47 -3.04
N ALA A 23 7.98 -8.13 -3.62
CA ALA A 23 9.35 -7.64 -3.58
C ALA A 23 9.57 -6.33 -4.38
N VAL A 24 8.70 -5.99 -5.33
CA VAL A 24 8.85 -4.76 -6.12
C VAL A 24 8.76 -3.52 -5.21
N HIS A 25 7.82 -3.52 -4.26
CA HIS A 25 7.66 -2.42 -3.31
C HIS A 25 8.34 -2.65 -1.96
N ASP A 26 8.50 -3.91 -1.55
CA ASP A 26 8.84 -4.23 -0.14
C ASP A 26 10.22 -4.86 0.05
N LEU A 27 11.01 -5.06 -1.00
CA LEU A 27 12.31 -5.73 -0.88
C LEU A 27 13.18 -5.17 0.26
N PRO A 28 13.36 -3.84 0.44
CA PRO A 28 14.16 -3.32 1.55
C PRO A 28 13.66 -3.74 2.93
N VAL A 29 12.33 -3.82 3.12
CA VAL A 29 11.73 -4.17 4.40
C VAL A 29 11.66 -5.68 4.63
N LEU A 30 11.47 -6.46 3.57
CA LEU A 30 11.64 -7.90 3.63
C LEU A 30 13.07 -8.25 4.05
N VAL A 31 14.07 -7.61 3.44
CA VAL A 31 15.48 -7.80 3.81
C VAL A 31 15.74 -7.34 5.24
N ALA A 32 15.28 -6.15 5.64
CA ALA A 32 15.48 -5.66 7.01
C ALA A 32 14.81 -6.53 8.08
N ARG A 33 13.65 -7.12 7.77
CA ARG A 33 13.00 -8.12 8.63
C ARG A 33 13.85 -9.38 8.73
N ASP A 34 14.22 -9.96 7.59
CA ASP A 34 14.87 -11.28 7.54
C ASP A 34 16.32 -11.24 8.02
N LYS A 35 17.00 -10.10 7.85
CA LYS A 35 18.37 -9.85 8.35
C LYS A 35 18.40 -9.36 9.81
N GLY A 36 17.26 -9.05 10.41
CA GLY A 36 17.18 -8.63 11.81
C GLY A 36 17.44 -7.15 12.06
N PHE A 37 17.63 -6.32 11.02
CA PHE A 37 17.98 -4.89 11.17
C PHE A 37 16.97 -4.10 12.01
N PHE A 38 15.68 -4.43 11.95
CA PHE A 38 14.70 -3.78 12.84
C PHE A 38 14.95 -4.10 14.32
N LYS A 39 15.32 -5.35 14.64
CA LYS A 39 15.63 -5.76 16.01
C LYS A 39 16.93 -5.13 16.50
N ASP A 40 17.92 -5.00 15.63
CA ASP A 40 19.20 -4.34 15.92
C ASP A 40 18.97 -2.86 16.34
N GLU A 41 17.98 -2.20 15.73
CA GLU A 41 17.52 -0.84 16.07
C GLU A 41 16.52 -0.79 17.25
N GLY A 42 16.24 -1.93 17.90
CA GLY A 42 15.30 -2.02 19.02
C GLY A 42 13.82 -1.87 18.65
N LEU A 43 13.46 -2.08 17.37
CA LEU A 43 12.09 -1.98 16.87
C LEU A 43 11.38 -3.35 16.92
N ASP A 44 10.37 -3.47 17.78
CA ASP A 44 9.49 -4.64 17.88
C ASP A 44 8.26 -4.48 16.97
N LEU A 45 8.38 -4.94 15.73
CA LEU A 45 7.38 -4.80 14.67
C LEU A 45 6.63 -6.11 14.42
N GLU A 46 5.33 -5.99 14.13
CA GLU A 46 4.53 -7.10 13.60
C GLU A 46 4.41 -6.95 12.08
N PHE A 47 4.79 -8.00 11.33
CA PHE A 47 4.68 -7.99 9.87
C PHE A 47 3.40 -8.68 9.44
N VAL A 48 2.50 -7.92 8.82
CA VAL A 48 1.21 -8.42 8.32
C VAL A 48 1.36 -8.68 6.83
N THR A 49 1.15 -9.92 6.38
CA THR A 49 1.11 -10.22 4.95
C THR A 49 -0.25 -9.78 4.41
N THR A 50 -0.26 -8.75 3.57
CA THR A 50 -1.50 -8.23 3.00
C THR A 50 -1.69 -8.75 1.57
N PRO A 51 -2.93 -9.04 1.16
CA PRO A 51 -3.20 -9.32 -0.25
C PRO A 51 -2.85 -8.08 -1.06
N GLY A 52 -1.92 -8.25 -2.00
CA GLY A 52 -1.41 -7.18 -2.86
C GLY A 52 -1.41 -7.63 -4.32
N MET A 53 -1.40 -6.66 -5.23
CA MET A 53 -1.26 -6.91 -6.66
C MET A 53 0.11 -7.56 -6.95
N ALA A 54 0.13 -8.53 -7.86
CA ALA A 54 1.33 -9.23 -8.33
C ALA A 54 2.07 -10.07 -7.26
N GLN A 55 1.32 -10.83 -6.44
CA GLN A 55 1.91 -11.97 -5.72
C GLN A 55 2.16 -13.11 -6.71
N VAL A 56 3.18 -13.93 -6.44
CA VAL A 56 3.45 -15.15 -7.24
C VAL A 56 2.25 -16.12 -7.18
N THR A 57 1.43 -16.00 -6.14
CA THR A 57 0.21 -16.78 -5.91
C THR A 57 -1.06 -16.13 -6.48
N THR A 58 -0.98 -14.97 -7.13
CA THR A 58 -2.15 -14.33 -7.74
C THR A 58 -2.61 -15.16 -8.95
N SER A 59 -3.86 -15.63 -8.93
CA SER A 59 -4.44 -16.37 -10.05
C SER A 59 -4.56 -15.47 -11.29
N HIS A 60 -4.38 -16.05 -12.49
CA HIS A 60 -4.64 -15.35 -13.76
C HIS A 60 -6.13 -15.05 -14.03
N PHE A 61 -7.02 -15.44 -13.11
CA PHE A 61 -8.45 -15.12 -13.17
C PHE A 61 -8.75 -13.96 -12.23
N VAL A 62 -9.39 -12.92 -12.77
CA VAL A 62 -9.95 -11.81 -12.00
C VAL A 62 -11.35 -12.19 -11.56
N LYS A 63 -11.66 -12.05 -10.27
CA LYS A 63 -13.04 -12.01 -9.79
C LYS A 63 -13.58 -10.61 -10.07
N PHE A 64 -14.44 -10.48 -11.08
CA PHE A 64 -15.01 -9.19 -11.47
C PHE A 64 -15.71 -8.48 -10.31
N ASP A 65 -16.35 -9.23 -9.42
CA ASP A 65 -17.07 -8.69 -8.27
C ASP A 65 -16.18 -7.91 -7.28
N SER A 66 -14.87 -8.19 -7.25
CA SER A 66 -13.92 -7.60 -6.29
C SER A 66 -12.84 -6.73 -6.96
N VAL A 67 -12.99 -6.41 -8.25
CA VAL A 67 -11.93 -5.70 -9.01
C VAL A 67 -11.70 -4.27 -8.52
N PHE A 68 -12.73 -3.64 -7.96
CA PHE A 68 -12.66 -2.28 -7.42
C PHE A 68 -12.37 -2.22 -5.92
N ASP A 69 -12.21 -3.38 -5.27
CA ASP A 69 -11.91 -3.43 -3.85
C ASP A 69 -10.52 -2.86 -3.57
N ARG A 70 -10.42 -2.13 -2.46
CA ARG A 70 -9.16 -1.53 -2.00
C ARG A 70 -8.70 -2.19 -0.69
N PRO A 71 -8.36 -3.49 -0.70
CA PRO A 71 -8.15 -4.26 0.53
C PRO A 71 -7.07 -3.65 1.45
N LEU A 72 -5.97 -3.16 0.89
CA LEU A 72 -4.91 -2.52 1.68
C LEU A 72 -5.36 -1.21 2.35
N ASP A 73 -6.26 -0.47 1.70
CA ASP A 73 -6.79 0.79 2.21
C ASP A 73 -7.81 0.56 3.32
N SER A 74 -8.71 -0.41 3.12
CA SER A 74 -9.69 -0.82 4.13
C SER A 74 -9.01 -1.30 5.41
N VAL A 75 -8.03 -2.22 5.29
CA VAL A 75 -7.28 -2.74 6.44
C VAL A 75 -6.55 -1.62 7.20
N TYR A 76 -6.01 -0.61 6.51
CA TYR A 76 -5.40 0.55 7.17
C TYR A 76 -6.43 1.37 7.94
N ASN A 77 -7.58 1.66 7.33
CA ASN A 77 -8.64 2.46 7.95
C ASN A 77 -9.25 1.78 9.18
N GLU A 78 -9.38 0.45 9.14
CA GLU A 78 -9.91 -0.38 10.24
C GLU A 78 -8.87 -0.60 11.37
N GLY A 79 -7.62 -0.19 11.16
CA GLY A 79 -6.57 -0.32 12.17
C GLY A 79 -5.86 -1.68 12.21
N GLY A 80 -5.97 -2.47 11.13
CA GLY A 80 -5.27 -3.76 11.00
C GLY A 80 -3.83 -3.66 10.48
N ILE A 81 -3.40 -2.47 10.05
CA ILE A 81 -2.01 -2.11 9.72
C ILE A 81 -1.75 -0.64 10.06
N ASP A 82 -0.50 -0.31 10.39
CA ASP A 82 -0.04 1.05 10.70
C ASP A 82 0.85 1.65 9.62
N GLN A 83 1.51 0.80 8.83
CA GLN A 83 2.34 1.20 7.71
C GLN A 83 2.11 0.28 6.51
N TYR A 84 2.05 0.85 5.30
CA TYR A 84 2.05 0.10 4.05
C TYR A 84 2.77 0.90 2.97
N ARG A 85 3.12 0.23 1.86
CA ARG A 85 3.81 0.82 0.71
C ARG A 85 2.94 0.69 -0.54
N MET A 86 2.94 1.74 -1.35
CA MET A 86 2.31 1.83 -2.68
C MET A 86 3.06 2.88 -3.50
N CYS A 87 2.66 3.08 -4.76
CA CYS A 87 3.12 4.23 -5.54
C CYS A 87 2.79 5.56 -4.84
N GLU A 88 3.68 6.53 -5.02
CA GLU A 88 3.57 7.87 -4.41
C GLU A 88 2.20 8.51 -4.71
N TRP A 89 1.79 8.52 -5.98
CA TRP A 89 0.50 9.05 -6.41
C TRP A 89 -0.70 8.36 -5.73
N GLY A 90 -0.61 7.05 -5.51
CA GLY A 90 -1.66 6.28 -4.84
C GLY A 90 -1.80 6.64 -3.35
N ILE A 91 -0.69 6.94 -2.68
CA ILE A 91 -0.69 7.41 -1.28
C ILE A 91 -1.14 8.87 -1.21
N MET A 92 -0.67 9.73 -2.11
CA MET A 92 -1.06 11.14 -2.17
C MET A 92 -2.57 11.29 -2.31
N LYS A 93 -3.18 10.58 -3.26
CA LYS A 93 -4.64 10.52 -3.43
C LYS A 93 -5.33 10.13 -2.12
N ARG A 94 -4.89 9.04 -1.49
CA ARG A 94 -5.49 8.54 -0.24
C ARG A 94 -5.31 9.48 0.94
N ALA A 95 -4.19 10.19 1.03
CA ALA A 95 -3.95 11.18 2.08
C ALA A 95 -4.92 12.37 1.95
N VAL A 96 -5.16 12.83 0.72
CA VAL A 96 -6.16 13.88 0.44
C VAL A 96 -7.57 13.37 0.69
N GLU A 97 -7.93 12.18 0.20
CA GLU A 97 -9.23 11.55 0.45
C GLU A 97 -9.50 11.38 1.96
N ALA A 98 -8.48 11.02 2.75
CA ALA A 98 -8.66 10.86 4.19
C ALA A 98 -9.07 12.16 4.89
N ASN A 99 -8.52 13.30 4.46
CA ASN A 99 -8.86 14.60 5.04
C ASN A 99 -10.28 15.07 4.66
N THR A 100 -10.79 14.66 3.50
CA THR A 100 -12.10 15.11 3.01
C THR A 100 -13.24 14.13 3.31
N GLN A 101 -12.92 12.85 3.54
CA GLN A 101 -13.90 11.78 3.73
C GLN A 101 -13.96 11.25 5.18
N GLY A 102 -13.24 11.87 6.12
CA GLY A 102 -13.24 11.44 7.52
C GLY A 102 -12.60 10.07 7.76
N LEU A 103 -11.72 9.63 6.86
CA LEU A 103 -10.99 8.36 7.01
C LEU A 103 -9.80 8.52 7.94
N ARG A 104 -9.14 7.40 8.29
CA ARG A 104 -7.92 7.42 9.11
C ARG A 104 -6.85 8.27 8.42
N GLY A 105 -6.46 9.35 9.11
CA GLY A 105 -5.41 10.25 8.67
C GLY A 105 -4.10 9.52 8.42
N ARG A 106 -3.41 9.90 7.35
CA ARG A 106 -2.18 9.24 6.88
C ARG A 106 -1.25 10.25 6.22
N LYS A 107 0.04 9.93 6.21
CA LYS A 107 1.08 10.76 5.58
C LYS A 107 2.18 9.87 5.00
N ILE A 108 2.89 10.40 4.01
CA ILE A 108 4.12 9.78 3.51
C ILE A 108 5.21 10.01 4.55
N VAL A 109 5.85 8.93 5.00
CA VAL A 109 6.94 8.98 6.01
C VAL A 109 8.30 8.61 5.42
N ALA A 110 8.32 7.97 4.26
CA ALA A 110 9.52 7.60 3.53
C ALA A 110 9.19 7.42 2.04
N LEU A 111 10.18 7.65 1.18
CA LEU A 111 10.13 7.33 -0.24
C LEU A 111 11.17 6.26 -0.53
N GLY A 112 10.83 5.32 -1.40
CA GLY A 112 11.73 4.27 -1.87
C GLY A 112 11.61 4.14 -3.38
N ALA A 113 12.73 3.98 -4.06
CA ALA A 113 12.73 3.72 -5.49
C ALA A 113 12.17 2.32 -5.75
N SER A 114 11.15 2.25 -6.61
CA SER A 114 10.53 1.01 -7.06
C SER A 114 10.14 1.20 -8.51
N MET A 115 10.78 0.46 -9.42
CA MET A 115 10.47 0.50 -10.84
C MET A 115 9.55 -0.65 -11.19
N SER A 116 8.32 -0.33 -11.61
CA SER A 116 7.38 -1.28 -12.18
C SER A 116 7.00 -0.82 -13.58
N LYS A 117 6.67 -1.79 -14.46
CA LYS A 117 6.12 -1.49 -15.79
C LYS A 117 4.60 -1.45 -15.66
N PHE A 118 4.02 -0.27 -15.88
CA PHE A 118 2.58 -0.10 -16.04
C PHE A 118 2.29 0.13 -17.51
N ALA A 119 1.32 -0.57 -18.06
CA ALA A 119 0.92 -0.46 -19.45
C ALA A 119 -0.57 -0.75 -19.60
N ILE A 120 -1.20 -0.13 -20.59
CA ILE A 120 -2.46 -0.62 -21.14
C ILE A 120 -2.09 -1.81 -22.02
N VAL A 121 -2.57 -2.99 -21.64
CA VAL A 121 -2.33 -4.22 -22.40
C VAL A 121 -3.55 -4.49 -23.26
N VAL A 122 -3.32 -4.79 -24.54
CA VAL A 122 -4.38 -5.19 -25.48
C VAL A 122 -4.34 -6.70 -25.69
N ALA A 123 -5.43 -7.27 -26.21
CA ALA A 123 -5.46 -8.68 -26.58
C ALA A 123 -4.34 -9.02 -27.57
N ARG A 124 -3.81 -10.25 -27.51
CA ARG A 124 -2.67 -10.68 -28.34
C ARG A 124 -2.90 -10.50 -29.84
N ASP A 125 -4.14 -10.66 -30.28
CA ASP A 125 -4.61 -10.54 -31.66
C ASP A 125 -5.21 -9.16 -31.99
N SER A 126 -5.10 -8.20 -31.06
CA SER A 126 -5.53 -6.82 -31.28
C SER A 126 -4.71 -6.15 -32.38
N LYS A 127 -5.37 -5.27 -33.14
CA LYS A 127 -4.72 -4.41 -34.13
C LYS A 127 -4.19 -3.09 -33.56
N TYR A 128 -4.37 -2.86 -32.25
CA TYR A 128 -3.89 -1.65 -31.58
C TYR A 128 -2.43 -1.84 -31.17
N TYR A 129 -1.52 -1.09 -31.79
CA TYR A 129 -0.09 -1.13 -31.47
C TYR A 129 0.51 0.25 -31.17
N GLU A 130 -0.29 1.32 -31.33
CA GLU A 130 0.06 2.70 -31.00
C GLU A 130 -0.99 3.29 -30.03
N PRO A 131 -0.58 4.14 -29.07
CA PRO A 131 -1.50 4.74 -28.09
C PRO A 131 -2.67 5.51 -28.72
N GLU A 132 -2.45 6.18 -29.85
CA GLU A 132 -3.45 6.95 -30.58
C GLU A 132 -4.63 6.09 -31.05
N MET A 133 -4.40 4.80 -31.27
CA MET A 133 -5.43 3.86 -31.69
C MET A 133 -6.42 3.52 -30.57
N LEU A 134 -6.07 3.80 -29.31
CA LEU A 134 -6.96 3.65 -28.16
C LEU A 134 -7.95 4.81 -28.02
N LYS A 135 -7.90 5.81 -28.91
CA LYS A 135 -8.85 6.93 -28.91
C LYS A 135 -10.29 6.41 -28.97
N ASN A 136 -11.12 6.89 -28.05
CA ASN A 136 -12.54 6.54 -27.89
C ASN A 136 -12.80 5.03 -27.66
N GLN A 137 -11.79 4.24 -27.30
CA GLN A 137 -11.98 2.85 -26.89
C GLN A 137 -12.32 2.79 -25.40
N PRO A 138 -13.19 1.86 -24.97
CA PRO A 138 -13.37 1.57 -23.56
C PRO A 138 -12.06 1.07 -22.94
N ILE A 139 -11.61 1.72 -21.86
CA ILE A 139 -10.42 1.32 -21.10
C ILE A 139 -10.87 0.84 -19.73
N ALA A 140 -10.52 -0.40 -19.38
CA ALA A 140 -10.70 -0.91 -18.03
C ALA A 140 -9.62 -0.33 -17.11
N VAL A 141 -10.03 0.13 -15.91
CA VAL A 141 -9.17 0.73 -14.87
C VAL A 141 -9.49 0.18 -13.50
#